data_AF-A0A963DG14-F1
#
_entry.id   AF-A0A963DG14-F1
#
_cell.length_a   1.000
_cell.length_b   1.000
_cell.length_c   1.000
_cell.angle_alpha   90.00
_cell.angle_beta   90.00
_cell.angle_gamma   90.00
#
_symmetry.space_group_name_H-M   'P 1'
#
loop_
_entity.id
_entity.type
_entity.pdbx_description
1 polymer ?
#
loop_
_entity_poly.entity_id
_entity_poly.type
_entity_poly.pdbx_seq_one_letter_code
_entity_poly.pdbx_strand_id
1 'polypeptide(L)'
;MRKLKLVMVGNGMAGMRTLEELLKLSPDLYEVTVFGAEPHPNYNRILLSPVLAGEMTIQDIILNDRQWYIDNGIELHLGNRIARIDRRARKVIAEDGTEREYDRLLLATGSNPFILPIPGKDLPGVIGYRDIADTDAMIAAAAEHKHAVVIGAGLLGLEAANGLKLRGMDVTVVHIGDWIMERQLDKTAADMLQKSLEDKGLKFILPAHTAELVAGESGRVAGVKFKDGSTIPADLVVMAAGIRPNTGLAESAGLHCERGIVVNDTMQTFDPRIYAVGECASHRGIAYGLVAPLFEQAKVCANHLAMFGIGLYRGSVTSTKLKVTGIDVFSAGDFSGGEGTEDIVLHDPGAGVYKRVVLKNDAIVGAVMYGDTKDGAWYFQMLKDRQNVAEIRDHLLFGNSHLGDTGHKGNDLAASMPDDAEVCGCNGVCKGTIVKAIKEKGLFSLDDVRKHTKASSSCGSCTGLVEQILASTVGGAYEPADSNDKAVCACTDRSHGEVRKAIREHKLLSVQQAIDFLDWKTPNGCASCRPALNYYCISSWPHEAVDDPQSRFINER
;
A
#
# COMPACT_ATOMS: atom_id res chain seq x y z
N MET A 1 -23.94 -20.00 -27.39
CA MET A 1 -24.86 -19.73 -26.25
C MET A 1 -24.80 -18.26 -25.93
N ARG A 2 -25.89 -17.65 -25.44
CA ARG A 2 -25.88 -16.25 -24.99
C ARG A 2 -25.05 -16.16 -23.70
N LYS A 3 -24.10 -15.22 -23.62
CA LYS A 3 -23.33 -14.96 -22.39
C LYS A 3 -24.28 -14.54 -21.26
N LEU A 4 -24.00 -14.94 -20.02
CA LEU A 4 -24.75 -14.49 -18.84
C LEU A 4 -24.40 -13.03 -18.54
N LYS A 5 -25.33 -12.25 -17.99
CA LYS A 5 -25.05 -10.87 -17.59
C LYS A 5 -24.44 -10.81 -16.19
N LEU A 6 -23.23 -10.28 -16.07
CA LEU A 6 -22.59 -9.97 -14.79
C LEU A 6 -22.49 -8.46 -14.63
N VAL A 7 -23.14 -7.92 -13.61
CA VAL A 7 -22.98 -6.52 -13.21
C VAL A 7 -22.10 -6.45 -11.97
N MET A 8 -21.09 -5.60 -11.98
CA MET A 8 -20.26 -5.30 -10.81
C MET A 8 -20.45 -3.85 -10.37
N VAL A 9 -20.69 -3.66 -9.07
CA VAL A 9 -20.83 -2.35 -8.44
C VAL A 9 -19.61 -2.08 -7.57
N GLY A 10 -18.77 -1.15 -8.01
CA GLY A 10 -17.49 -0.80 -7.39
C GLY A 10 -16.30 -1.21 -8.26
N ASN A 11 -15.58 -0.21 -8.78
CA ASN A 11 -14.39 -0.38 -9.63
C ASN A 11 -13.07 -0.44 -8.81
N GLY A 12 -13.14 -0.99 -7.58
CA GLY A 12 -12.01 -1.09 -6.66
C GLY A 12 -11.18 -2.36 -6.85
N MET A 13 -10.03 -2.44 -6.17
CA MET A 13 -9.05 -3.54 -6.31
C MET A 13 -9.68 -4.94 -6.10
N ALA A 14 -10.59 -5.10 -5.13
CA ALA A 14 -11.21 -6.40 -4.84
C ALA A 14 -12.16 -6.89 -5.96
N GLY A 15 -13.00 -5.97 -6.47
CA GLY A 15 -13.91 -6.27 -7.58
C GLY A 15 -13.13 -6.60 -8.86
N MET A 16 -12.17 -5.75 -9.22
CA MET A 16 -11.33 -6.01 -10.39
C MET A 16 -10.51 -7.29 -10.27
N ARG A 17 -9.97 -7.58 -9.09
CA ARG A 17 -9.30 -8.86 -8.87
C ARG A 17 -10.23 -10.05 -9.10
N THR A 18 -11.50 -9.92 -8.71
CA THR A 18 -12.50 -10.98 -8.95
C THR A 18 -12.72 -11.18 -10.46
N LEU A 19 -12.82 -10.10 -11.24
CA LEU A 19 -12.94 -10.19 -12.70
C LEU A 19 -11.67 -10.74 -13.36
N GLU A 20 -10.48 -10.33 -12.92
CA GLU A 20 -9.21 -10.87 -13.43
C GLU A 20 -9.11 -12.38 -13.23
N GLU A 21 -9.48 -12.90 -12.05
CA GLU A 21 -9.48 -14.36 -11.81
C GLU A 21 -10.60 -15.06 -12.59
N LEU A 22 -11.78 -14.43 -12.69
CA LEU A 22 -12.91 -14.98 -13.45
C LEU A 22 -12.58 -15.13 -14.94
N LEU A 23 -11.94 -14.13 -15.54
CA LEU A 23 -11.55 -14.15 -16.95
C LEU A 23 -10.48 -15.20 -17.25
N LYS A 24 -9.59 -15.52 -16.29
CA LYS A 24 -8.66 -16.65 -16.43
C LYS A 24 -9.37 -18.00 -16.43
N LEU A 25 -10.42 -18.12 -15.62
CA LEU A 25 -11.16 -19.37 -15.43
C LEU A 25 -12.22 -19.60 -16.51
N SER A 26 -12.86 -18.54 -16.99
CA SER A 26 -14.03 -18.61 -17.87
C SER A 26 -14.21 -17.30 -18.68
N PRO A 27 -13.32 -17.03 -19.66
CA PRO A 27 -13.28 -15.75 -20.38
C PRO A 27 -14.57 -15.43 -21.16
N ASP A 28 -15.31 -16.46 -21.58
CA ASP A 28 -16.48 -16.30 -22.45
C ASP A 28 -17.83 -16.49 -21.75
N LEU A 29 -17.84 -16.67 -20.43
CA LEU A 29 -19.08 -16.99 -19.71
C LEU A 29 -20.01 -15.78 -19.55
N TYR A 30 -19.45 -14.59 -19.35
CA TYR A 30 -20.20 -13.38 -19.00
C TYR A 30 -20.05 -12.24 -20.00
N GLU A 31 -21.14 -11.50 -20.19
CA GLU A 31 -21.14 -10.10 -20.61
C GLU A 31 -21.04 -9.25 -19.34
N VAL A 32 -19.96 -8.49 -19.19
CA VAL A 32 -19.62 -7.82 -17.93
C VAL A 32 -19.84 -6.31 -18.04
N THR A 33 -20.61 -5.75 -17.11
CA THR A 33 -20.73 -4.30 -16.93
C THR A 33 -20.22 -3.90 -15.55
N VAL A 34 -19.36 -2.89 -15.47
CA VAL A 34 -18.76 -2.35 -14.25
C VAL A 34 -19.21 -0.91 -14.03
N PHE A 35 -19.70 -0.62 -12.84
CA PHE A 35 -20.00 0.75 -12.39
C PHE A 35 -19.01 1.18 -11.30
N GLY A 36 -18.35 2.32 -11.52
CA GLY A 36 -17.49 3.00 -10.55
C GLY A 36 -18.03 4.39 -10.23
N ALA A 37 -18.13 4.72 -8.93
CA ALA A 37 -18.53 6.06 -8.50
C ALA A 37 -17.44 7.12 -8.75
N GLU A 38 -16.17 6.71 -8.77
CA GLU A 38 -15.03 7.58 -9.07
C GLU A 38 -14.84 7.73 -10.60
N PRO A 39 -14.33 8.86 -11.09
CA PRO A 39 -14.13 9.12 -12.53
C PRO A 39 -12.88 8.43 -13.11
N HIS A 40 -12.24 7.53 -12.35
CA HIS A 40 -10.96 6.91 -12.69
C HIS A 40 -11.09 5.41 -12.96
N PRO A 41 -10.26 4.85 -13.87
CA PRO A 41 -10.05 3.39 -13.97
C PRO A 41 -9.55 2.79 -12.66
N ASN A 42 -9.46 1.46 -12.60
CA ASN A 42 -8.99 0.80 -11.38
C ASN A 42 -7.53 1.16 -11.07
N TYR A 43 -7.29 1.53 -9.83
CA TYR A 43 -5.98 1.93 -9.33
C TYR A 43 -5.68 1.29 -7.97
N ASN A 44 -4.41 1.34 -7.63
CA ASN A 44 -3.87 0.79 -6.41
C ASN A 44 -3.99 1.79 -5.26
N ARG A 45 -5.09 1.70 -4.52
CA ARG A 45 -5.40 2.61 -3.41
C ARG A 45 -4.35 2.60 -2.29
N ILE A 46 -3.59 1.51 -2.15
CA ILE A 46 -2.49 1.43 -1.17
C ILE A 46 -1.40 2.47 -1.47
N LEU A 47 -1.22 2.82 -2.74
CA LEU A 47 -0.14 3.69 -3.19
C LEU A 47 -0.53 5.18 -3.21
N LEU A 48 -1.70 5.55 -2.70
CA LEU A 48 -2.07 6.96 -2.53
C LEU A 48 -1.14 7.69 -1.57
N SER A 49 -0.52 6.99 -0.60
CA SER A 49 0.40 7.62 0.36
C SER A 49 1.75 8.00 -0.26
N PRO A 50 2.40 7.16 -1.07
CA PRO A 50 3.50 7.58 -1.93
C PRO A 50 3.15 8.74 -2.88
N VAL A 51 1.93 8.76 -3.45
CA VAL A 51 1.47 9.91 -4.26
C VAL A 51 1.38 11.18 -3.42
N LEU A 52 0.78 11.08 -2.23
CA LEU A 52 0.75 12.19 -1.27
C LEU A 52 2.16 12.62 -0.86
N ALA A 53 3.12 11.72 -0.72
CA ALA A 53 4.51 12.06 -0.43
C ALA A 53 5.25 12.70 -1.61
N GLY A 54 4.69 12.64 -2.83
CA GLY A 54 5.34 13.11 -4.06
C GLY A 54 6.34 12.10 -4.65
N GLU A 55 6.33 10.86 -4.16
CA GLU A 55 7.19 9.77 -4.62
C GLU A 55 6.65 9.07 -5.88
N MET A 56 5.33 9.16 -6.12
CA MET A 56 4.64 8.56 -7.26
C MET A 56 3.60 9.52 -7.85
N THR A 57 3.21 9.29 -9.09
CA THR A 57 2.08 9.96 -9.74
C THR A 57 0.82 9.09 -9.73
N ILE A 58 -0.33 9.70 -10.02
CA ILE A 58 -1.59 8.96 -10.20
C ILE A 58 -1.49 7.93 -11.33
N GLN A 59 -0.72 8.22 -12.39
CA GLN A 59 -0.55 7.28 -13.50
C GLN A 59 0.24 6.03 -13.08
N ASP A 60 1.24 6.19 -12.21
CA ASP A 60 2.08 5.09 -11.73
C ASP A 60 1.29 4.06 -10.89
N ILE A 61 0.11 4.44 -10.39
CA ILE A 61 -0.71 3.59 -9.52
C ILE A 61 -1.93 3.01 -10.24
N ILE A 62 -2.12 3.25 -11.54
CA ILE A 62 -3.18 2.61 -12.33
C ILE A 62 -2.88 1.11 -12.49
N LEU A 63 -3.86 0.27 -12.18
CA LEU A 63 -3.72 -1.20 -12.26
C LEU A 63 -4.30 -1.75 -13.56
N ASN A 64 -5.49 -1.29 -13.92
CA ASN A 64 -6.16 -1.61 -15.18
C ASN A 64 -6.51 -0.28 -15.86
N ASP A 65 -5.81 0.04 -16.93
CA ASP A 65 -6.10 1.22 -17.74
C ASP A 65 -7.41 1.02 -18.54
N ARG A 66 -7.87 2.07 -19.22
CA ARG A 66 -9.11 1.99 -20.03
C ARG A 66 -9.02 0.94 -21.14
N GLN A 67 -7.84 0.75 -21.71
CA GLN A 67 -7.63 -0.21 -22.80
C GLN A 67 -7.85 -1.65 -22.33
N TRP A 68 -7.41 -1.98 -21.12
CA TRP A 68 -7.63 -3.29 -20.52
C TRP A 68 -9.12 -3.68 -20.47
N TYR A 69 -10.02 -2.75 -20.15
CA TYR A 69 -11.46 -3.04 -20.14
C TYR A 69 -11.99 -3.32 -21.56
N ILE A 70 -11.54 -2.53 -22.55
CA ILE A 70 -11.91 -2.71 -23.95
C ILE A 70 -11.44 -4.07 -24.46
N ASP A 71 -10.17 -4.42 -24.20
CA ASP A 71 -9.56 -5.68 -24.64
C ASP A 71 -10.25 -6.91 -24.04
N ASN A 72 -10.85 -6.77 -22.86
CA ASN A 72 -11.59 -7.84 -22.19
C ASN A 72 -13.11 -7.77 -22.41
N GLY A 73 -13.59 -6.87 -23.28
CA GLY A 73 -15.02 -6.73 -23.59
C GLY A 73 -15.88 -6.31 -22.39
N ILE A 74 -15.31 -5.53 -21.47
CA ILE A 74 -15.99 -5.05 -20.27
C ILE A 74 -16.57 -3.67 -20.54
N GLU A 75 -17.89 -3.52 -20.36
CA GLU A 75 -18.55 -2.22 -20.38
C GLU A 75 -18.27 -1.48 -19.07
N LEU A 76 -17.57 -0.34 -19.14
CA LEU A 76 -17.18 0.44 -17.96
C LEU A 76 -17.90 1.79 -17.88
N HIS A 77 -18.59 2.02 -16.76
CA HIS A 77 -19.24 3.28 -16.40
C HIS A 77 -18.47 3.93 -15.24
N LEU A 78 -17.73 5.01 -15.52
CA LEU A 78 -16.97 5.78 -14.52
C LEU A 78 -17.73 7.03 -14.11
N GLY A 79 -17.54 7.47 -12.86
CA GLY A 79 -18.27 8.62 -12.31
C GLY A 79 -19.78 8.38 -12.20
N ASN A 80 -20.23 7.13 -12.27
CA ASN A 80 -21.64 6.78 -12.29
C ASN A 80 -21.96 5.78 -11.18
N ARG A 81 -22.49 6.30 -10.08
CA ARG A 81 -22.81 5.52 -8.89
C ARG A 81 -24.12 4.77 -9.09
N ILE A 82 -24.20 3.53 -8.60
CA ILE A 82 -25.48 2.82 -8.50
C ILE A 82 -26.30 3.38 -7.34
N ALA A 83 -27.50 3.87 -7.66
CA ALA A 83 -28.45 4.42 -6.70
C ALA A 83 -29.38 3.34 -6.12
N ARG A 84 -29.74 2.31 -6.91
CA ARG A 84 -30.71 1.30 -6.50
C ARG A 84 -30.45 -0.06 -7.13
N ILE A 85 -30.70 -1.13 -6.37
CA ILE A 85 -30.80 -2.51 -6.87
C ILE A 85 -32.26 -2.93 -6.79
N ASP A 86 -32.85 -3.30 -7.93
CA ASP A 86 -34.14 -4.00 -7.97
C ASP A 86 -33.88 -5.52 -8.09
N ARG A 87 -34.01 -6.23 -6.96
CA ARG A 87 -33.75 -7.67 -6.89
C ARG A 87 -34.83 -8.51 -7.60
N ARG A 88 -36.07 -8.03 -7.62
CA ARG A 88 -37.19 -8.74 -8.27
C ARG A 88 -37.04 -8.68 -9.79
N ALA A 89 -36.76 -7.48 -10.31
CA ALA A 89 -36.50 -7.27 -11.73
C ALA A 89 -35.08 -7.70 -12.15
N ARG A 90 -34.19 -7.98 -11.19
CA ARG A 90 -32.76 -8.29 -11.39
C ARG A 90 -32.05 -7.21 -12.19
N LYS A 91 -32.09 -5.99 -11.67
CA LYS A 91 -31.60 -4.80 -12.35
C LYS A 91 -30.88 -3.86 -11.39
N VAL A 92 -29.86 -3.17 -11.86
CA VAL A 92 -29.27 -2.01 -11.18
C VAL A 92 -29.66 -0.73 -11.90
N ILE A 93 -29.81 0.34 -11.14
CA ILE A 93 -30.18 1.68 -11.62
C ILE A 93 -29.12 2.66 -11.09
N ALA A 94 -28.47 3.37 -11.99
CA ALA A 94 -27.46 4.37 -11.69
C ALA A 94 -28.07 5.76 -11.46
N GLU A 95 -27.29 6.69 -10.90
CA GLU A 95 -27.76 8.06 -10.58
C GLU A 95 -28.23 8.85 -11.80
N ASP A 96 -27.66 8.58 -12.98
CA ASP A 96 -28.07 9.17 -14.25
C ASP A 96 -29.28 8.48 -14.90
N GLY A 97 -29.86 7.47 -14.25
CA GLY A 97 -30.94 6.65 -14.78
C GLY A 97 -30.48 5.51 -15.69
N THR A 98 -29.18 5.31 -15.90
CA THR A 98 -28.65 4.16 -16.64
C THR A 98 -29.02 2.87 -15.93
N GLU A 99 -29.42 1.88 -16.73
CA GLU A 99 -30.09 0.69 -16.24
C GLU A 99 -29.48 -0.57 -16.85
N ARG A 100 -29.15 -1.56 -16.01
CA ARG A 100 -28.57 -2.83 -16.47
C ARG A 100 -29.18 -4.02 -15.74
N GLU A 101 -29.67 -4.98 -16.51
CA GLU A 101 -30.14 -6.28 -15.99
C GLU A 101 -28.95 -7.18 -15.67
N TYR A 102 -29.12 -8.10 -14.71
CA TYR A 102 -28.10 -9.05 -14.34
C TYR A 102 -28.64 -10.48 -14.15
N ASP A 103 -27.81 -11.46 -14.50
CA ASP A 103 -27.95 -12.84 -14.03
C ASP A 103 -27.16 -13.07 -12.75
N ARG A 104 -26.05 -12.33 -12.58
CA ARG A 104 -25.21 -12.26 -11.38
C ARG A 104 -24.85 -10.81 -11.07
N LEU A 105 -24.89 -10.46 -9.79
CA LEU A 105 -24.48 -9.15 -9.29
C LEU A 105 -23.31 -9.32 -8.32
N LEU A 106 -22.25 -8.55 -8.52
CA LEU A 106 -21.10 -8.50 -7.63
C LEU A 106 -21.04 -7.13 -6.95
N LEU A 107 -21.19 -7.10 -5.63
CA LEU A 107 -21.01 -5.90 -4.81
C LEU A 107 -19.55 -5.84 -4.34
N ALA A 108 -18.83 -4.84 -4.82
CA ALA A 108 -17.45 -4.54 -4.46
C ALA A 108 -17.32 -3.06 -4.03
N THR A 109 -18.30 -2.59 -3.25
CA THR A 109 -18.50 -1.18 -2.88
C THR A 109 -17.46 -0.63 -1.90
N GLY A 110 -16.59 -1.50 -1.37
CA GLY A 110 -15.50 -1.12 -0.47
C GLY A 110 -16.00 -0.53 0.84
N SER A 111 -15.36 0.56 1.27
CA SER A 111 -15.63 1.24 2.53
C SER A 111 -15.51 2.75 2.38
N ASN A 112 -16.11 3.47 3.33
CA ASN A 112 -16.02 4.92 3.45
C ASN A 112 -15.17 5.30 4.68
N PRO A 113 -14.46 6.44 4.67
CA PRO A 113 -13.82 6.98 5.87
C PRO A 113 -14.80 7.13 7.02
N PHE A 114 -14.36 6.82 8.23
CA PHE A 114 -15.12 7.15 9.42
C PHE A 114 -14.81 8.59 9.84
N ILE A 115 -15.75 9.49 9.53
CA ILE A 115 -15.71 10.89 9.96
C ILE A 115 -16.29 10.98 11.38
N LEU A 116 -15.51 11.55 12.31
CA LEU A 116 -15.93 11.70 13.70
C LEU A 116 -17.18 12.58 13.80
N PRO A 117 -18.19 12.18 14.58
CA PRO A 117 -19.43 12.95 14.75
C PRO A 117 -19.23 14.09 15.77
N ILE A 118 -18.34 15.03 15.46
CA ILE A 118 -18.01 16.20 16.29
C ILE A 118 -18.42 17.51 15.60
N PRO A 119 -18.68 18.59 16.36
CA PRO A 119 -18.91 19.91 15.78
C PRO A 119 -17.74 20.33 14.89
N GLY A 120 -18.06 20.98 13.76
CA GLY A 120 -17.08 21.44 12.79
C GLY A 120 -16.57 20.36 11.80
N LYS A 121 -17.07 19.13 11.86
CA LYS A 121 -16.66 18.04 10.93
C LYS A 121 -16.88 18.34 9.45
N ASP A 122 -17.79 19.25 9.12
CA ASP A 122 -18.16 19.63 7.74
C ASP A 122 -17.51 20.96 7.30
N LEU A 123 -16.60 21.51 8.12
CA LEU A 123 -15.88 22.74 7.76
C LEU A 123 -14.97 22.51 6.54
N PRO A 124 -14.84 23.48 5.64
CA PRO A 124 -13.83 23.40 4.58
C PRO A 124 -12.43 23.26 5.18
N GLY A 125 -11.64 22.34 4.62
CA GLY A 125 -10.32 21.96 5.18
C GLY A 125 -10.39 20.74 6.12
N VAL A 126 -11.57 20.19 6.37
CA VAL A 126 -11.74 18.90 7.06
C VAL A 126 -12.06 17.83 6.03
N ILE A 127 -11.20 16.82 5.92
CA ILE A 127 -11.32 15.78 4.90
C ILE A 127 -11.07 14.39 5.47
N GLY A 128 -11.60 13.38 4.78
CA GLY A 128 -11.14 12.00 4.95
C GLY A 128 -9.84 11.78 4.18
N TYR A 129 -9.36 10.54 4.20
CA TYR A 129 -8.28 10.13 3.31
C TYR A 129 -8.54 8.72 2.80
N ARG A 130 -8.92 8.61 1.53
CA ARG A 130 -9.35 7.33 0.97
C ARG A 130 -9.17 7.23 -0.53
N ASP A 131 -9.45 8.26 -1.30
CA ASP A 131 -9.39 8.22 -2.77
C ASP A 131 -8.46 9.29 -3.37
N ILE A 132 -8.43 9.36 -4.71
CA ILE A 132 -7.62 10.33 -5.45
C ILE A 132 -8.07 11.75 -5.17
N ALA A 133 -9.38 12.00 -5.04
CA ALA A 133 -9.88 13.35 -4.77
C ALA A 133 -9.46 13.84 -3.38
N ASP A 134 -9.50 12.98 -2.36
CA ASP A 134 -8.94 13.28 -1.04
C ASP A 134 -7.44 13.61 -1.13
N THR A 135 -6.70 12.80 -1.90
CA THR A 135 -5.24 12.97 -2.08
C THR A 135 -4.94 14.31 -2.75
N ASP A 136 -5.62 14.66 -3.82
CA ASP A 136 -5.46 15.93 -4.52
C ASP A 136 -5.84 17.12 -3.62
N ALA A 137 -6.89 16.99 -2.82
CA ALA A 137 -7.29 18.01 -1.85
C ALA A 137 -6.21 18.24 -0.78
N MET A 138 -5.58 17.17 -0.28
CA MET A 138 -4.44 17.24 0.64
C MET A 138 -3.23 17.93 0.00
N ILE A 139 -2.91 17.57 -1.24
CA ILE A 139 -1.79 18.16 -1.99
C ILE A 139 -2.01 19.66 -2.20
N ALA A 140 -3.23 20.06 -2.60
CA ALA A 140 -3.59 21.46 -2.77
C ALA A 140 -3.51 22.23 -1.44
N ALA A 141 -4.06 21.68 -0.36
CA ALA A 141 -3.99 22.29 0.97
C ALA A 141 -2.54 22.47 1.45
N ALA A 142 -1.66 21.50 1.19
CA ALA A 142 -0.24 21.59 1.55
C ALA A 142 0.53 22.67 0.76
N ALA A 143 0.05 23.07 -0.43
CA ALA A 143 0.66 24.13 -1.21
C ALA A 143 0.30 25.54 -0.70
N GLU A 144 -0.86 25.69 -0.05
CA GLU A 144 -1.41 26.99 0.37
C GLU A 144 -1.33 27.23 1.88
N HIS A 145 -1.21 26.16 2.67
CA HIS A 145 -1.35 26.21 4.12
C HIS A 145 -0.18 25.56 4.86
N LYS A 146 -0.08 25.79 6.18
CA LYS A 146 1.09 25.38 6.96
C LYS A 146 0.79 24.32 8.00
N HIS A 147 -0.35 24.38 8.68
CA HIS A 147 -0.63 23.52 9.83
C HIS A 147 -1.61 22.40 9.47
N ALA A 148 -1.18 21.14 9.63
CA ALA A 148 -2.04 19.99 9.46
C ALA A 148 -2.20 19.20 10.77
N VAL A 149 -3.42 18.79 11.06
CA VAL A 149 -3.73 17.86 12.13
C VAL A 149 -4.28 16.57 11.55
N VAL A 150 -3.61 15.45 11.82
CA VAL A 150 -4.09 14.12 11.42
C VAL A 150 -4.71 13.45 12.64
N ILE A 151 -6.01 13.16 12.58
CA ILE A 151 -6.73 12.49 13.66
C ILE A 151 -6.75 10.98 13.38
N GLY A 152 -6.02 10.23 14.21
CA GLY A 152 -5.83 8.78 14.13
C GLY A 152 -4.38 8.42 13.84
N ALA A 153 -3.75 7.67 14.75
CA ALA A 153 -2.37 7.22 14.62
C ALA A 153 -2.25 5.75 14.16
N GLY A 154 -3.19 5.30 13.34
CA GLY A 154 -3.08 4.02 12.61
C GLY A 154 -2.23 4.17 11.36
N LEU A 155 -2.02 3.05 10.62
CA LEU A 155 -1.21 3.01 9.39
C LEU A 155 -1.44 4.20 8.46
N LEU A 156 -2.69 4.38 8.01
CA LEU A 156 -3.05 5.39 7.04
C LEU A 156 -2.85 6.81 7.57
N GLY A 157 -3.09 7.03 8.86
CA GLY A 157 -2.88 8.32 9.50
C GLY A 157 -1.40 8.69 9.59
N LEU A 158 -0.54 7.72 9.95
CA LEU A 158 0.91 7.93 9.99
C LEU A 158 1.49 8.12 8.58
N GLU A 159 1.03 7.35 7.60
CA GLU A 159 1.40 7.51 6.19
C GLU A 159 0.96 8.90 5.65
N ALA A 160 -0.25 9.35 5.97
CA ALA A 160 -0.75 10.69 5.63
C ALA A 160 0.07 11.81 6.29
N ALA A 161 0.37 11.66 7.59
CA ALA A 161 1.15 12.63 8.34
C ALA A 161 2.56 12.80 7.76
N ASN A 162 3.22 11.68 7.44
CA ASN A 162 4.52 11.71 6.78
C ASN A 162 4.45 12.35 5.38
N GLY A 163 3.43 12.01 4.58
CA GLY A 163 3.24 12.61 3.25
C GLY A 163 3.06 14.14 3.30
N LEU A 164 2.25 14.64 4.22
CA LEU A 164 2.05 16.08 4.42
C LEU A 164 3.32 16.78 4.95
N LYS A 165 4.08 16.09 5.82
CA LYS A 165 5.35 16.60 6.34
C LYS A 165 6.39 16.76 5.23
N LEU A 166 6.49 15.78 4.34
CA LEU A 166 7.37 15.84 3.16
C LEU A 166 6.98 16.97 2.19
N ARG A 167 5.71 17.39 2.20
CA ARG A 167 5.23 18.59 1.48
C ARG A 167 5.46 19.91 2.21
N GLY A 168 6.11 19.90 3.37
CA GLY A 168 6.49 21.10 4.10
C GLY A 168 5.49 21.60 5.13
N MET A 169 4.43 20.84 5.41
CA MET A 169 3.50 21.20 6.50
C MET A 169 4.10 20.93 7.88
N ASP A 170 3.66 21.70 8.87
CA ASP A 170 3.82 21.40 10.29
C ASP A 170 2.68 20.47 10.74
N VAL A 171 3.02 19.20 10.97
CA VAL A 171 2.03 18.13 11.14
C VAL A 171 1.99 17.66 12.59
N THR A 172 0.79 17.65 13.16
CA THR A 172 0.51 17.05 14.47
C THR A 172 -0.44 15.86 14.32
N VAL A 173 -0.03 14.70 14.81
CA VAL A 173 -0.84 13.50 14.90
C VAL A 173 -1.54 13.46 16.25
N VAL A 174 -2.86 13.34 16.24
CA VAL A 174 -3.71 13.25 17.42
C VAL A 174 -4.30 11.86 17.45
N HIS A 175 -4.20 11.18 18.60
CA HIS A 175 -4.82 9.87 18.74
C HIS A 175 -5.31 9.61 20.15
N ILE A 176 -6.37 8.82 20.24
CA ILE A 176 -7.13 8.59 21.48
C ILE A 176 -6.45 7.58 22.40
N GLY A 177 -5.64 6.68 21.85
CA GLY A 177 -4.91 5.67 22.61
C GLY A 177 -3.61 6.19 23.20
N ASP A 178 -3.07 5.45 24.17
CA ASP A 178 -1.82 5.76 24.86
C ASP A 178 -0.57 5.53 23.99
N TRP A 179 -0.72 4.87 22.84
CA TRP A 179 0.33 4.71 21.82
C TRP A 179 -0.27 4.56 20.42
N ILE A 180 0.60 4.70 19.42
CA ILE A 180 0.25 4.63 18.00
C ILE A 180 0.16 3.18 17.50
N MET A 181 -0.64 2.94 16.47
CA MET A 181 -0.83 1.61 15.86
C MET A 181 -1.13 0.50 16.89
N GLU A 182 -1.94 0.78 17.91
CA GLU A 182 -2.19 -0.13 19.04
C GLU A 182 -2.84 -1.47 18.67
N ARG A 183 -3.41 -1.55 17.46
CA ARG A 183 -3.97 -2.77 16.88
C ARG A 183 -2.95 -3.61 16.12
N GLN A 184 -1.74 -3.10 15.91
CA GLN A 184 -0.69 -3.74 15.13
C GLN A 184 0.65 -3.80 15.86
N LEU A 185 0.89 -2.95 16.86
CA LEU A 185 2.14 -2.87 17.59
C LEU A 185 1.88 -2.93 19.09
N ASP A 186 2.79 -3.58 19.80
CA ASP A 186 2.91 -3.39 21.23
C ASP A 186 3.55 -2.04 21.55
N LYS A 187 3.52 -1.66 22.83
CA LYS A 187 4.00 -0.35 23.29
C LYS A 187 5.48 -0.12 22.94
N THR A 188 6.33 -1.12 23.08
CA THR A 188 7.78 -0.99 22.80
C THR A 188 8.04 -0.68 21.33
N ALA A 189 7.47 -1.45 20.40
CA ALA A 189 7.62 -1.17 18.97
C ALA A 189 6.99 0.18 18.58
N ALA A 190 5.86 0.54 19.19
CA ALA A 190 5.19 1.80 18.95
C ALA A 190 6.00 3.01 19.45
N ASP A 191 6.68 2.91 20.59
CA ASP A 191 7.52 3.99 21.13
C ASP A 191 8.76 4.22 20.25
N MET A 192 9.36 3.13 19.74
CA MET A 192 10.47 3.22 18.79
C MET A 192 10.02 3.88 17.48
N LEU A 193 8.84 3.49 16.97
CA LEU A 193 8.24 4.10 15.78
C LEU A 193 7.93 5.58 15.99
N GLN A 194 7.28 5.92 17.10
CA GLN A 194 6.92 7.30 17.42
C GLN A 194 8.18 8.17 17.48
N LYS A 195 9.23 7.72 18.17
CA LYS A 195 10.51 8.45 18.24
C LYS A 195 11.10 8.70 16.85
N SER A 196 11.13 7.68 15.99
CA SER A 196 11.67 7.83 14.63
C SER A 196 10.85 8.79 13.76
N LEU A 197 9.54 8.86 13.99
CA LEU A 197 8.63 9.81 13.33
C LEU A 197 8.78 11.24 13.90
N GLU A 198 9.02 11.38 15.20
CA GLU A 198 9.36 12.65 15.86
C GLU A 198 10.69 13.20 15.37
N ASP A 199 11.70 12.34 15.18
CA ASP A 199 12.99 12.69 14.59
C ASP A 199 12.86 13.18 13.13
N LYS A 200 11.81 12.74 12.42
CA LYS A 200 11.40 13.26 11.10
C LYS A 200 10.55 14.54 11.17
N GLY A 201 10.34 15.07 12.38
CA GLY A 201 9.67 16.34 12.65
C GLY A 201 8.14 16.27 12.72
N LEU A 202 7.56 15.08 12.89
CA LEU A 202 6.15 14.95 13.27
C LEU A 202 5.97 15.26 14.75
N LYS A 203 4.79 15.76 15.13
CA LYS A 203 4.40 15.97 16.53
C LYS A 203 3.29 15.00 16.89
N PHE A 204 3.23 14.57 18.14
CA PHE A 204 2.19 13.67 18.64
C PHE A 204 1.51 14.26 19.88
N ILE A 205 0.19 14.11 19.96
CA ILE A 205 -0.59 14.41 21.17
C ILE A 205 -1.39 13.16 21.52
N LEU A 206 -0.93 12.46 22.57
CA LEU A 206 -1.41 11.16 23.01
C LEU A 206 -1.46 11.11 24.56
N PRO A 207 -2.51 10.51 25.15
CA PRO A 207 -3.84 10.34 24.56
C PRO A 207 -4.53 11.70 24.40
N ALA A 208 -5.30 11.89 23.33
CA ALA A 208 -6.07 13.11 23.11
C ALA A 208 -7.47 12.83 22.56
N HIS A 209 -8.46 13.52 23.13
CA HIS A 209 -9.85 13.44 22.70
C HIS A 209 -10.28 14.76 22.05
N THR A 210 -10.51 14.75 20.74
CA THR A 210 -11.06 15.90 20.03
C THR A 210 -12.48 16.21 20.51
N ALA A 211 -12.75 17.47 20.84
CA ALA A 211 -14.06 17.97 21.23
C ALA A 211 -14.80 18.61 20.04
N GLU A 212 -14.12 19.49 19.31
CA GLU A 212 -14.67 20.20 18.15
C GLU A 212 -13.56 20.69 17.22
N LEU A 213 -13.93 20.96 15.95
CA LEU A 213 -13.08 21.65 14.99
C LEU A 213 -13.56 23.10 14.90
N VAL A 214 -12.63 24.04 15.07
CA VAL A 214 -12.92 25.46 15.22
C VAL A 214 -12.81 26.16 13.87
N ALA A 215 -13.85 26.91 13.49
CA ALA A 215 -13.83 27.75 12.29
C ALA A 215 -13.05 29.05 12.54
N GLY A 216 -12.20 29.43 11.58
CA GLY A 216 -11.57 30.75 11.53
C GLY A 216 -12.47 31.80 10.88
N GLU A 217 -11.93 33.02 10.72
CA GLU A 217 -12.64 34.15 10.10
C GLU A 217 -13.10 33.87 8.66
N SER A 218 -12.37 33.03 7.93
CA SER A 218 -12.71 32.61 6.57
C SER A 218 -13.84 31.56 6.51
N GLY A 219 -14.32 31.08 7.66
CA GLY A 219 -15.26 29.97 7.76
C GLY A 219 -14.66 28.59 7.51
N ARG A 220 -13.35 28.51 7.22
CA ARG A 220 -12.59 27.24 7.14
C ARG A 220 -12.14 26.78 8.52
N VAL A 221 -11.70 25.53 8.63
CA VAL A 221 -11.03 25.08 9.86
C VAL A 221 -9.78 25.92 10.13
N ALA A 222 -9.60 26.31 11.39
CA ALA A 222 -8.44 27.05 11.87
C ALA A 222 -7.83 26.42 13.14
N GLY A 223 -8.51 25.45 13.76
CA GLY A 223 -7.98 24.78 14.93
C GLY A 223 -8.73 23.51 15.33
N VAL A 224 -8.06 22.70 16.14
CA VAL A 224 -8.61 21.51 16.77
C VAL A 224 -8.64 21.74 18.27
N LYS A 225 -9.83 21.68 18.87
CA LYS A 225 -10.02 21.82 20.31
C LYS A 225 -10.23 20.46 20.94
N PHE A 226 -9.56 20.22 22.06
CA PHE A 226 -9.61 18.97 22.80
C PHE A 226 -10.53 19.08 24.01
N LYS A 227 -10.93 17.92 24.56
CA LYS A 227 -11.82 17.84 25.73
C LYS A 227 -11.20 18.37 27.02
N ASP A 228 -9.87 18.47 27.09
CA ASP A 228 -9.15 19.08 28.22
C ASP A 228 -9.16 20.62 28.15
N GLY A 229 -9.74 21.21 27.10
CA GLY A 229 -9.83 22.65 26.88
C GLY A 229 -8.69 23.24 26.05
N SER A 230 -7.61 22.49 25.80
CA SER A 230 -6.52 22.95 24.94
C SER A 230 -6.94 23.01 23.47
N THR A 231 -6.27 23.86 22.68
CA THR A 231 -6.53 24.05 21.24
C THR A 231 -5.22 24.21 20.50
N ILE A 232 -5.09 23.57 19.35
CA ILE A 232 -3.94 23.72 18.43
C ILE A 232 -4.40 24.28 17.08
N PRO A 233 -3.55 25.06 16.38
CA PRO A 233 -3.87 25.57 15.05
C PRO A 233 -3.94 24.42 14.03
N ALA A 234 -4.86 24.53 13.08
CA ALA A 234 -5.03 23.57 11.98
C ALA A 234 -5.70 24.22 10.78
N ASP A 235 -5.00 24.29 9.66
CA ASP A 235 -5.53 24.74 8.37
C ASP A 235 -6.10 23.57 7.56
N LEU A 236 -5.61 22.35 7.86
CA LEU A 236 -6.05 21.08 7.30
C LEU A 236 -6.26 20.09 8.45
N VAL A 237 -7.42 19.44 8.48
CA VAL A 237 -7.70 18.32 9.38
C VAL A 237 -8.00 17.07 8.56
N VAL A 238 -7.19 16.03 8.75
CA VAL A 238 -7.34 14.74 8.07
C VAL A 238 -7.89 13.73 9.05
N MET A 239 -9.10 13.22 8.80
CA MET A 239 -9.71 12.18 9.62
C MET A 239 -9.32 10.79 9.12
N ALA A 240 -8.35 10.18 9.81
CA ALA A 240 -7.87 8.82 9.60
C ALA A 240 -8.30 7.88 10.74
N ALA A 241 -9.54 8.02 11.22
CA ALA A 241 -10.09 7.29 12.38
C ALA A 241 -10.64 5.89 12.06
N GLY A 242 -10.23 5.30 10.93
CA GLY A 242 -10.70 4.02 10.42
C GLY A 242 -11.74 4.13 9.31
N ILE A 243 -12.25 2.99 8.87
CA ILE A 243 -13.20 2.86 7.75
C ILE A 243 -14.47 2.12 8.17
N ARG A 244 -15.54 2.34 7.43
CA ARG A 244 -16.81 1.63 7.56
C ARG A 244 -17.20 0.97 6.23
N PRO A 245 -17.52 -0.34 6.24
CA PRO A 245 -18.03 -1.04 5.05
C PRO A 245 -19.20 -0.27 4.41
N ASN A 246 -19.18 -0.15 3.09
CA ASN A 246 -20.19 0.62 2.36
C ASN A 246 -21.41 -0.26 2.04
N THR A 247 -22.32 -0.38 3.02
CA THR A 247 -23.48 -1.30 2.99
C THR A 247 -24.77 -0.65 2.52
N GLY A 248 -24.88 0.68 2.43
CA GLY A 248 -26.16 1.37 2.22
C GLY A 248 -26.92 0.93 0.96
N LEU A 249 -26.23 0.62 -0.13
CA LEU A 249 -26.86 0.07 -1.33
C LEU A 249 -27.43 -1.34 -1.11
N ALA A 250 -26.73 -2.18 -0.35
CA ALA A 250 -27.17 -3.53 -0.04
C ALA A 250 -28.35 -3.53 0.95
N GLU A 251 -28.29 -2.69 1.97
CA GLU A 251 -29.36 -2.50 2.97
C GLU A 251 -30.65 -2.01 2.31
N SER A 252 -30.56 -0.99 1.45
CA SER A 252 -31.73 -0.49 0.70
C SER A 252 -32.30 -1.51 -0.29
N ALA A 253 -31.49 -2.47 -0.73
CA ALA A 253 -31.92 -3.64 -1.51
C ALA A 253 -32.47 -4.80 -0.64
N GLY A 254 -32.53 -4.65 0.68
CA GLY A 254 -32.98 -5.68 1.62
C GLY A 254 -32.03 -6.87 1.73
N LEU A 255 -30.73 -6.66 1.54
CA LEU A 255 -29.70 -7.67 1.82
C LEU A 255 -29.31 -7.63 3.30
N HIS A 256 -28.96 -8.79 3.86
CA HIS A 256 -28.55 -8.90 5.27
C HIS A 256 -27.20 -8.23 5.47
N CYS A 257 -27.15 -7.24 6.36
CA CYS A 257 -25.95 -6.48 6.67
C CYS A 257 -25.79 -6.39 8.19
N GLU A 258 -24.56 -6.56 8.66
CA GLU A 258 -24.16 -6.37 10.06
C GLU A 258 -22.96 -5.42 10.11
N ARG A 259 -21.76 -5.94 10.37
CA ARG A 259 -20.49 -5.20 10.23
C ARG A 259 -20.05 -5.09 8.77
N GLY A 260 -20.95 -5.22 7.81
CA GLY A 260 -20.71 -5.40 6.38
C GLY A 260 -21.83 -6.24 5.74
N ILE A 261 -21.83 -6.37 4.42
CA ILE A 261 -22.75 -7.23 3.67
C ILE A 261 -22.45 -8.68 4.02
N VAL A 262 -23.38 -9.39 4.65
CA VAL A 262 -23.12 -10.73 5.15
C VAL A 262 -23.00 -11.72 4.00
N VAL A 263 -21.89 -12.46 3.97
CA VAL A 263 -21.61 -13.50 2.98
C VAL A 263 -21.23 -14.83 3.62
N ASN A 264 -21.54 -15.91 2.92
CA ASN A 264 -21.13 -17.27 3.29
C ASN A 264 -19.68 -17.58 2.84
N ASP A 265 -19.22 -18.81 3.06
CA ASP A 265 -17.86 -19.25 2.67
C ASP A 265 -17.60 -19.25 1.14
N THR A 266 -18.63 -19.03 0.33
CA THR A 266 -18.54 -18.92 -1.14
C THR A 266 -18.64 -17.47 -1.63
N MET A 267 -18.60 -16.49 -0.72
CA MET A 267 -18.77 -15.05 -0.99
C MET A 267 -20.17 -14.65 -1.51
N GLN A 268 -21.15 -15.54 -1.38
CA GLN A 268 -22.54 -15.26 -1.74
C GLN A 268 -23.27 -14.62 -0.56
N THR A 269 -24.13 -13.65 -0.87
CA THR A 269 -25.13 -13.17 0.09
C THR A 269 -26.26 -14.20 0.23
N PHE A 270 -27.26 -13.94 1.07
CA PHE A 270 -28.44 -14.82 1.14
C PHE A 270 -29.24 -14.87 -0.18
N ASP A 271 -29.08 -13.84 -1.03
CA ASP A 271 -29.59 -13.89 -2.40
C ASP A 271 -28.58 -14.64 -3.28
N PRO A 272 -28.93 -15.82 -3.83
CA PRO A 272 -27.97 -16.66 -4.56
C PRO A 272 -27.47 -16.04 -5.88
N ARG A 273 -28.04 -14.91 -6.31
CA ARG A 273 -27.58 -14.17 -7.50
C ARG A 273 -26.60 -13.05 -7.15
N ILE A 274 -26.45 -12.72 -5.87
CA ILE A 274 -25.69 -11.56 -5.42
C ILE A 274 -24.51 -12.02 -4.57
N TYR A 275 -23.32 -11.61 -4.96
CA TYR A 275 -22.06 -11.84 -4.28
C TYR A 275 -21.56 -10.52 -3.70
N ALA A 276 -20.74 -10.59 -2.65
CA ALA A 276 -20.02 -9.42 -2.15
C ALA A 276 -18.57 -9.79 -1.83
N VAL A 277 -17.64 -8.89 -2.18
CA VAL A 277 -16.19 -9.06 -1.97
C VAL A 277 -15.57 -7.74 -1.53
N GLY A 278 -14.40 -7.82 -0.89
CA GLY A 278 -13.67 -6.65 -0.44
C GLY A 278 -14.12 -6.18 0.93
N GLU A 279 -13.77 -4.94 1.26
CA GLU A 279 -14.06 -4.35 2.58
C GLU A 279 -15.56 -4.22 2.88
N CYS A 280 -16.41 -4.27 1.85
CA CYS A 280 -17.86 -4.23 2.03
C CYS A 280 -18.42 -5.54 2.59
N ALA A 281 -17.70 -6.66 2.45
CA ALA A 281 -18.18 -7.98 2.83
C ALA A 281 -17.87 -8.31 4.29
N SER A 282 -18.85 -8.88 4.99
CA SER A 282 -18.70 -9.47 6.32
C SER A 282 -18.78 -10.99 6.20
N HIS A 283 -17.64 -11.65 6.40
CA HIS A 283 -17.54 -13.12 6.41
C HIS A 283 -17.36 -13.58 7.86
N ARG A 284 -18.27 -14.44 8.34
CA ARG A 284 -18.26 -14.95 9.72
C ARG A 284 -18.11 -13.85 10.79
N GLY A 285 -18.77 -12.71 10.57
CA GLY A 285 -18.77 -11.55 11.47
C GLY A 285 -17.55 -10.63 11.35
N ILE A 286 -16.63 -10.89 10.41
CA ILE A 286 -15.41 -10.12 10.19
C ILE A 286 -15.46 -9.41 8.85
N ALA A 287 -15.19 -8.11 8.85
CA ALA A 287 -14.94 -7.32 7.65
C ALA A 287 -13.45 -6.93 7.62
N TYR A 288 -12.74 -7.35 6.57
CA TYR A 288 -11.31 -7.14 6.45
C TYR A 288 -10.99 -5.81 5.76
N GLY A 289 -10.04 -5.06 6.31
CA GLY A 289 -9.53 -3.79 5.76
C GLY A 289 -8.16 -3.91 5.07
N LEU A 290 -7.79 -5.11 4.60
CA LEU A 290 -6.46 -5.41 4.08
C LEU A 290 -6.54 -6.18 2.76
N VAL A 291 -5.70 -5.82 1.79
CA VAL A 291 -5.77 -6.33 0.41
C VAL A 291 -5.59 -7.85 0.29
N ALA A 292 -4.69 -8.47 1.07
CA ALA A 292 -4.50 -9.93 1.05
C ALA A 292 -5.83 -10.69 1.27
N PRO A 293 -6.54 -10.47 2.39
CA PRO A 293 -7.88 -11.02 2.57
C PRO A 293 -8.85 -10.75 1.42
N LEU A 294 -8.88 -9.53 0.88
CA LEU A 294 -9.80 -9.19 -0.20
C LEU A 294 -9.49 -9.95 -1.50
N PHE A 295 -8.22 -10.22 -1.78
CA PHE A 295 -7.81 -10.98 -2.95
C PHE A 295 -8.05 -12.48 -2.78
N GLU A 296 -7.96 -13.01 -1.56
CA GLU A 296 -8.42 -14.36 -1.24
C GLU A 296 -9.93 -14.51 -1.47
N GLN A 297 -10.73 -13.55 -0.98
CA GLN A 297 -12.17 -13.48 -1.25
C GLN A 297 -12.46 -13.43 -2.75
N ALA A 298 -11.74 -12.59 -3.49
CA ALA A 298 -11.89 -12.46 -4.94
C ALA A 298 -11.64 -13.77 -5.69
N LYS A 299 -10.58 -14.52 -5.33
CA LYS A 299 -10.27 -15.84 -5.92
C LYS A 299 -11.41 -16.84 -5.67
N VAL A 300 -11.95 -16.88 -4.45
CA VAL A 300 -13.08 -17.77 -4.11
C VAL A 300 -14.34 -17.36 -4.87
N CYS A 301 -14.69 -16.07 -4.87
CA CYS A 301 -15.86 -15.56 -5.59
C CYS A 301 -15.77 -15.87 -7.09
N ALA A 302 -14.60 -15.66 -7.72
CA ALA A 302 -14.37 -15.96 -9.13
C ALA A 302 -14.59 -17.44 -9.45
N ASN A 303 -14.15 -18.35 -8.57
CA ASN A 303 -14.35 -19.79 -8.74
C ASN A 303 -15.85 -20.18 -8.77
N HIS A 304 -16.66 -19.55 -7.92
CA HIS A 304 -18.11 -19.78 -7.87
C HIS A 304 -18.84 -19.11 -9.03
N LEU A 305 -18.44 -17.88 -9.42
CA LEU A 305 -18.97 -17.23 -10.61
C LEU A 305 -18.63 -18.01 -11.89
N ALA A 306 -17.47 -18.65 -11.95
CA ALA A 306 -17.07 -19.57 -13.03
C ALA A 306 -17.81 -20.92 -13.02
N MET A 307 -18.72 -21.15 -12.05
CA MET A 307 -19.50 -22.38 -11.90
C MET A 307 -18.68 -23.64 -11.57
N PHE A 308 -17.45 -23.49 -11.06
CA PHE A 308 -16.67 -24.64 -10.57
C PHE A 308 -17.10 -25.11 -9.18
N GLY A 309 -17.44 -24.17 -8.29
CA GLY A 309 -18.05 -24.50 -6.99
C GLY A 309 -17.13 -25.18 -5.97
N ILE A 310 -15.80 -25.05 -6.11
CA ILE A 310 -14.82 -25.78 -5.28
C ILE A 310 -14.14 -24.92 -4.21
N GLY A 311 -14.05 -23.61 -4.41
CA GLY A 311 -13.33 -22.71 -3.49
C GLY A 311 -14.11 -22.45 -2.21
N LEU A 312 -13.43 -22.37 -1.07
CA LEU A 312 -14.03 -21.94 0.20
C LEU A 312 -13.14 -20.91 0.88
N TYR A 313 -13.72 -19.78 1.27
CA TYR A 313 -13.05 -18.78 2.09
C TYR A 313 -13.30 -19.11 3.56
N ARG A 314 -12.21 -19.33 4.32
CA ARG A 314 -12.27 -19.74 5.74
C ARG A 314 -11.94 -18.59 6.71
N GLY A 315 -11.77 -17.38 6.18
CA GLY A 315 -11.15 -16.26 6.87
C GLY A 315 -9.64 -16.23 6.65
N SER A 316 -9.05 -15.05 6.85
CA SER A 316 -7.62 -14.81 6.65
C SER A 316 -6.93 -14.52 7.98
N VAL A 317 -5.69 -14.99 8.11
CA VAL A 317 -4.73 -14.45 9.07
C VAL A 317 -4.09 -13.21 8.45
N THR A 318 -3.96 -12.14 9.23
CA THR A 318 -3.47 -10.86 8.72
C THR A 318 -2.02 -10.62 9.13
N SER A 319 -1.27 -10.00 8.23
CA SER A 319 -0.01 -9.32 8.54
C SER A 319 -0.07 -7.88 8.06
N THR A 320 0.73 -7.02 8.69
CA THR A 320 0.78 -5.59 8.41
C THR A 320 2.21 -5.10 8.28
N LYS A 321 2.42 -4.16 7.36
CA LYS A 321 3.64 -3.34 7.24
C LYS A 321 3.25 -1.88 7.08
N LEU A 322 4.05 -0.97 7.63
CA LEU A 322 3.90 0.48 7.42
C LEU A 322 4.71 0.91 6.19
N LYS A 323 4.20 1.87 5.42
CA LYS A 323 4.87 2.39 4.22
C LYS A 323 5.37 3.80 4.43
N VAL A 324 6.23 3.96 5.43
CA VAL A 324 6.98 5.20 5.66
C VAL A 324 8.44 4.93 5.32
N THR A 325 8.96 5.65 4.32
CA THR A 325 10.33 5.47 3.82
C THR A 325 11.35 5.57 4.96
N GLY A 326 12.19 4.53 5.09
CA GLY A 326 13.22 4.41 6.12
C GLY A 326 12.72 3.97 7.49
N ILE A 327 11.48 3.50 7.62
CA ILE A 327 10.97 2.86 8.84
C ILE A 327 10.36 1.51 8.49
N ASP A 328 10.95 0.45 9.02
CA ASP A 328 10.51 -0.91 8.82
C ASP A 328 9.77 -1.42 10.06
N VAL A 329 8.48 -1.72 9.90
CA VAL A 329 7.67 -2.39 10.93
C VAL A 329 6.92 -3.56 10.33
N PHE A 330 6.76 -4.61 11.13
CA PHE A 330 6.01 -5.79 10.74
C PHE A 330 5.21 -6.32 11.92
N SER A 331 3.97 -6.73 11.66
CA SER A 331 3.19 -7.49 12.64
C SER A 331 2.31 -8.53 11.99
N ALA A 332 2.03 -9.61 12.73
CA ALA A 332 1.19 -10.70 12.28
C ALA A 332 0.47 -11.39 13.44
N GLY A 333 -0.72 -11.90 13.16
CA GLY A 333 -1.49 -12.74 14.09
C GLY A 333 -1.89 -12.06 15.39
N ASP A 334 -2.02 -12.86 16.45
CA ASP A 334 -2.32 -12.42 17.81
C ASP A 334 -1.02 -12.24 18.61
N PHE A 335 -0.51 -11.01 18.58
CA PHE A 335 0.68 -10.60 19.33
C PHE A 335 0.36 -10.06 20.73
N SER A 336 -0.93 -10.04 21.11
CA SER A 336 -1.38 -9.52 22.41
C SER A 336 -0.85 -10.37 23.57
N GLY A 337 -0.60 -11.66 23.32
CA GLY A 337 -0.28 -12.64 24.35
C GLY A 337 -1.50 -12.99 25.22
N GLY A 338 -1.26 -13.63 26.36
CA GLY A 338 -2.28 -13.98 27.34
C GLY A 338 -1.95 -15.23 28.13
N GLU A 339 -2.96 -15.80 28.80
CA GLU A 339 -2.79 -17.03 29.55
C GLU A 339 -2.40 -18.20 28.63
N GLY A 340 -1.33 -18.91 29.00
CA GLY A 340 -0.78 -20.02 28.22
C GLY A 340 -0.02 -19.62 26.96
N THR A 341 0.39 -18.35 26.83
CA THR A 341 1.33 -17.91 25.79
C THR A 341 2.70 -17.60 26.38
N GLU A 342 3.74 -17.72 25.56
CA GLU A 342 5.12 -17.40 25.92
C GLU A 342 5.70 -16.40 24.93
N ASP A 343 6.49 -15.45 25.45
CA ASP A 343 7.18 -14.45 24.63
C ASP A 343 8.65 -14.82 24.44
N ILE A 344 9.15 -14.66 23.22
CA ILE A 344 10.59 -14.61 22.93
C ILE A 344 10.89 -13.23 22.36
N VAL A 345 11.78 -12.48 23.04
CA VAL A 345 12.06 -11.07 22.75
C VAL A 345 13.54 -10.83 22.52
N LEU A 346 13.85 -10.09 21.44
CA LEU A 346 15.15 -9.46 21.19
C LEU A 346 14.90 -7.95 21.10
N HIS A 347 15.62 -7.20 21.92
CA HIS A 347 15.48 -5.74 22.00
C HIS A 347 16.87 -5.10 22.08
N ASP A 348 17.27 -4.45 21.00
CA ASP A 348 18.49 -3.66 20.90
C ASP A 348 18.15 -2.22 20.50
N PRO A 349 17.92 -1.31 21.48
CA PRO A 349 17.65 0.10 21.20
C PRO A 349 18.78 0.82 20.48
N GLY A 350 20.04 0.40 20.67
CA GLY A 350 21.20 1.03 20.06
C GLY A 350 21.30 0.74 18.56
N ALA A 351 20.98 -0.49 18.17
CA ALA A 351 20.82 -0.87 16.77
C ALA A 351 19.46 -0.48 16.16
N GLY A 352 18.50 -0.03 16.99
CA GLY A 352 17.14 0.29 16.56
C GLY A 352 16.32 -0.96 16.19
N VAL A 353 16.61 -2.11 16.81
CA VAL A 353 15.98 -3.39 16.49
C VAL A 353 15.11 -3.88 17.65
N TYR A 354 13.89 -4.28 17.33
CA TYR A 354 13.01 -5.00 18.24
C TYR A 354 12.32 -6.15 17.50
N LYS A 355 12.36 -7.35 18.06
CA LYS A 355 11.66 -8.53 17.56
C LYS A 355 10.99 -9.21 18.75
N ARG A 356 9.68 -9.45 18.65
CA ARG A 356 8.90 -10.23 19.60
C ARG A 356 8.10 -11.28 18.85
N VAL A 357 8.21 -12.52 19.29
CA VAL A 357 7.42 -13.65 18.80
C VAL A 357 6.64 -14.23 19.96
N VAL A 358 5.33 -14.40 19.77
CA VAL A 358 4.40 -14.96 20.76
C VAL A 358 4.10 -16.40 20.38
N LEU A 359 4.33 -17.32 21.32
CA LEU A 359 4.13 -18.75 21.16
C LEU A 359 2.94 -19.24 21.99
N LYS A 360 2.25 -20.26 21.50
CA LYS A 360 1.27 -21.05 22.26
C LYS A 360 1.37 -22.51 21.82
N ASN A 361 1.61 -23.41 22.77
CA ASN A 361 1.81 -24.84 22.49
C ASN A 361 2.91 -25.08 21.42
N ASP A 362 4.06 -24.44 21.58
CA ASP A 362 5.20 -24.49 20.64
C ASP A 362 4.88 -24.07 19.20
N ALA A 363 3.80 -23.31 18.96
CA ALA A 363 3.50 -22.72 17.67
C ALA A 363 3.43 -21.19 17.76
N ILE A 364 3.90 -20.50 16.71
CA ILE A 364 3.79 -19.04 16.62
C ILE A 364 2.32 -18.66 16.47
N VAL A 365 1.84 -17.78 17.34
CA VAL A 365 0.49 -17.20 17.28
C VAL A 365 0.50 -15.71 16.95
N GLY A 366 1.63 -15.03 17.16
CA GLY A 366 1.80 -13.64 16.77
C GLY A 366 3.26 -13.21 16.71
N ALA A 367 3.52 -12.11 16.00
CA ALA A 367 4.84 -11.52 15.90
C ALA A 367 4.76 -10.00 15.73
N VAL A 368 5.72 -9.27 16.31
CA VAL A 368 5.90 -7.81 16.18
C VAL A 368 7.38 -7.53 15.97
N MET A 369 7.71 -6.73 14.96
CA MET A 369 9.09 -6.35 14.64
C MET A 369 9.19 -4.87 14.29
N TYR A 370 10.29 -4.26 14.69
CA TYR A 370 10.70 -2.91 14.37
C TYR A 370 12.18 -2.89 13.97
N GLY A 371 12.52 -2.12 12.93
CA GLY A 371 13.87 -2.01 12.39
C GLY A 371 14.23 -3.21 11.52
N ASP A 372 14.60 -4.34 12.13
CA ASP A 372 14.88 -5.56 11.38
C ASP A 372 13.63 -6.42 11.18
N THR A 373 12.99 -6.28 10.02
CA THR A 373 11.75 -6.99 9.65
C THR A 373 11.94 -8.06 8.57
N LYS A 374 13.19 -8.39 8.22
CA LYS A 374 13.52 -9.27 7.09
C LYS A 374 12.86 -10.65 7.19
N ASP A 375 12.81 -11.18 8.41
CA ASP A 375 12.23 -12.50 8.70
C ASP A 375 10.70 -12.49 8.86
N GLY A 376 10.04 -11.33 8.76
CA GLY A 376 8.60 -11.21 9.03
C GLY A 376 7.74 -12.15 8.19
N ALA A 377 8.08 -12.33 6.91
CA ALA A 377 7.37 -13.26 6.03
C ALA A 377 7.54 -14.73 6.46
N TRP A 378 8.72 -15.09 6.94
CA TRP A 378 9.02 -16.43 7.43
C TRP A 378 8.20 -16.75 8.69
N TYR A 379 8.20 -15.86 9.68
CA TYR A 379 7.35 -16.04 10.87
C TYR A 379 5.87 -16.09 10.54
N PHE A 380 5.40 -15.30 9.57
CA PHE A 380 4.01 -15.34 9.13
C PHE A 380 3.64 -16.68 8.49
N GLN A 381 4.54 -17.25 7.69
CA GLN A 381 4.33 -18.56 7.10
C GLN A 381 4.25 -19.65 8.18
N MET A 382 5.20 -19.67 9.12
CA MET A 382 5.19 -20.60 10.26
C MET A 382 3.91 -20.50 11.09
N LEU A 383 3.42 -19.27 11.29
CA LEU A 383 2.15 -19.00 11.98
C LEU A 383 0.96 -19.59 11.19
N LYS A 384 0.89 -19.35 9.87
CA LYS A 384 -0.17 -19.91 9.01
C LYS A 384 -0.18 -21.43 9.02
N ASP A 385 1.00 -22.04 9.00
CA ASP A 385 1.19 -23.49 8.98
C ASP A 385 1.05 -24.14 10.36
N ARG A 386 1.00 -23.33 11.42
CA ARG A 386 1.04 -23.77 12.83
C ARG A 386 2.23 -24.71 13.10
N GLN A 387 3.38 -24.35 12.53
CA GLN A 387 4.60 -25.14 12.66
C GLN A 387 5.03 -25.23 14.13
N ASN A 388 5.42 -26.44 14.56
CA ASN A 388 6.05 -26.63 15.86
C ASN A 388 7.48 -26.07 15.82
N VAL A 389 7.81 -25.19 16.78
CA VAL A 389 9.09 -24.47 16.83
C VAL A 389 10.01 -24.91 17.96
N ALA A 390 9.68 -25.99 18.67
CA ALA A 390 10.41 -26.43 19.86
C ALA A 390 11.90 -26.66 19.59
N GLU A 391 12.24 -27.29 18.46
CA GLU A 391 13.63 -27.62 18.10
C GLU A 391 14.47 -26.41 17.66
N ILE A 392 13.83 -25.34 17.22
CA ILE A 392 14.50 -24.13 16.69
C ILE A 392 14.36 -22.93 17.63
N ARG A 393 13.80 -23.15 18.83
CA ARG A 393 13.40 -22.10 19.75
C ARG A 393 14.55 -21.16 20.13
N ASP A 394 15.73 -21.72 20.41
CA ASP A 394 16.91 -20.97 20.85
C ASP A 394 17.51 -20.08 19.75
N HIS A 395 17.24 -20.39 18.48
CA HIS A 395 17.71 -19.64 17.33
C HIS A 395 16.62 -18.84 16.63
N LEU A 396 15.37 -18.97 17.07
CA LEU A 396 14.18 -18.49 16.38
C LEU A 396 14.29 -17.01 16.03
N LEU A 397 14.72 -16.16 16.97
CA LEU A 397 14.80 -14.71 16.80
C LEU A 397 15.92 -14.22 15.87
N PHE A 398 16.91 -15.07 15.59
CA PHE A 398 18.01 -14.74 14.68
C PHE A 398 17.64 -14.98 13.21
N GLY A 399 16.45 -15.53 12.96
CA GLY A 399 15.89 -15.66 11.61
C GLY A 399 16.32 -16.92 10.88
N ASN A 400 15.72 -17.14 9.71
CA ASN A 400 15.85 -18.39 8.95
C ASN A 400 17.30 -18.69 8.53
N SER A 401 18.11 -17.66 8.28
CA SER A 401 19.51 -17.81 7.87
C SER A 401 20.41 -18.44 8.94
N HIS A 402 19.97 -18.49 10.20
CA HIS A 402 20.72 -19.09 11.31
C HIS A 402 20.32 -20.54 11.61
N LEU A 403 19.33 -21.09 10.88
CA LEU A 403 18.88 -22.49 11.03
C LEU A 403 19.66 -23.48 10.13
N GLY A 404 20.65 -23.01 9.36
CA GLY A 404 21.49 -23.83 8.48
C GLY A 404 22.96 -23.38 8.47
N ASP A 405 23.87 -24.35 8.58
CA ASP A 405 25.32 -24.17 8.73
C ASP A 405 26.05 -23.85 7.40
N THR A 406 27.04 -22.96 7.47
CA THR A 406 28.09 -22.58 6.49
C THR A 406 27.71 -22.07 5.07
N GLY A 407 28.05 -20.80 4.75
CA GLY A 407 28.27 -20.38 3.35
C GLY A 407 28.21 -18.87 3.07
N HIS A 408 29.28 -18.31 2.51
CA HIS A 408 29.55 -16.90 2.26
C HIS A 408 28.47 -16.07 1.52
N LYS A 409 28.38 -14.78 1.89
CA LYS A 409 27.88 -13.61 1.12
C LYS A 409 26.50 -13.74 0.46
N GLY A 410 25.46 -13.30 1.15
CA GLY A 410 24.48 -12.28 0.70
C GLY A 410 23.63 -12.47 -0.58
N ASN A 411 23.81 -13.52 -1.37
CA ASN A 411 23.14 -13.68 -2.68
C ASN A 411 22.16 -14.87 -2.77
N ASP A 412 22.00 -15.68 -1.72
CA ASP A 412 21.39 -17.02 -1.86
C ASP A 412 20.03 -17.22 -1.18
N LEU A 413 19.41 -16.18 -0.62
CA LEU A 413 18.13 -16.33 0.07
C LEU A 413 17.00 -16.69 -0.92
N ALA A 414 16.90 -15.97 -2.04
CA ALA A 414 15.89 -16.24 -3.07
C ALA A 414 16.08 -17.60 -3.75
N ALA A 415 17.33 -18.03 -3.96
CA ALA A 415 17.65 -19.30 -4.60
C ALA A 415 17.39 -20.51 -3.68
N SER A 416 17.63 -20.39 -2.38
CA SER A 416 17.37 -21.44 -1.38
C SER A 416 15.91 -21.60 -0.94
N MET A 417 15.04 -20.61 -1.19
CA MET A 417 13.60 -20.73 -0.89
C MET A 417 12.92 -21.90 -1.63
N PRO A 418 11.99 -22.64 -1.02
CA PRO A 418 11.20 -23.65 -1.73
C PRO A 418 10.18 -22.99 -2.67
N ASP A 419 9.72 -23.72 -3.69
CA ASP A 419 8.83 -23.18 -4.74
C ASP A 419 7.43 -22.79 -4.20
N ASP A 420 7.00 -23.40 -3.10
CA ASP A 420 5.75 -23.09 -2.41
C ASP A 420 5.87 -21.91 -1.42
N ALA A 421 7.08 -21.42 -1.14
CA ALA A 421 7.28 -20.27 -0.26
C ALA A 421 6.57 -19.02 -0.80
N GLU A 422 5.72 -18.42 0.04
CA GLU A 422 4.96 -17.22 -0.28
C GLU A 422 5.91 -16.01 -0.37
N VAL A 423 6.00 -15.42 -1.57
CA VAL A 423 6.85 -14.25 -1.85
C VAL A 423 6.02 -12.98 -1.74
N CYS A 424 4.86 -12.95 -2.37
CA CYS A 424 3.98 -11.79 -2.39
C CYS A 424 2.75 -12.02 -1.52
N GLY A 425 2.80 -11.52 -0.27
CA GLY A 425 1.71 -11.70 0.69
C GLY A 425 0.35 -11.16 0.22
N CYS A 426 0.34 -9.95 -0.32
CA CYS A 426 -0.89 -9.31 -0.81
C CYS A 426 -1.56 -10.05 -1.98
N ASN A 427 -0.81 -10.74 -2.83
CA ASN A 427 -1.34 -11.46 -3.99
C ASN A 427 -1.39 -12.99 -3.79
N GLY A 428 -0.80 -13.50 -2.71
CA GLY A 428 -0.58 -14.92 -2.46
C GLY A 428 0.20 -15.58 -3.59
N VAL A 429 1.32 -14.98 -4.01
CA VAL A 429 2.18 -15.51 -5.10
C VAL A 429 3.41 -16.17 -4.49
N CYS A 430 3.62 -17.45 -4.80
CA CYS A 430 4.77 -18.21 -4.35
C CYS A 430 5.95 -18.11 -5.33
N LYS A 431 7.17 -18.42 -4.85
CA LYS A 431 8.40 -18.41 -5.67
C LYS A 431 8.24 -19.20 -6.97
N GLY A 432 7.71 -20.41 -6.92
CA GLY A 432 7.55 -21.28 -8.09
C GLY A 432 6.66 -20.66 -9.18
N THR A 433 5.65 -19.86 -8.80
CA THR A 433 4.83 -19.12 -9.78
C THR A 433 5.64 -18.07 -10.51
N ILE A 434 6.51 -17.35 -9.79
CA ILE A 434 7.39 -16.32 -10.36
C ILE A 434 8.43 -16.97 -11.28
N VAL A 435 9.13 -17.99 -10.78
CA VAL A 435 10.15 -18.74 -11.53
C VAL A 435 9.56 -19.33 -12.81
N LYS A 436 8.38 -19.95 -12.72
CA LYS A 436 7.67 -20.51 -13.88
C LYS A 436 7.34 -19.44 -14.91
N ALA A 437 6.79 -18.30 -14.47
CA ALA A 437 6.45 -17.20 -15.38
C ALA A 437 7.70 -16.63 -16.07
N ILE A 438 8.79 -16.42 -15.33
CA ILE A 438 10.08 -15.94 -15.87
C ILE A 438 10.57 -16.90 -16.97
N LYS A 439 10.61 -18.21 -16.68
CA LYS A 439 11.13 -19.22 -17.61
C LYS A 439 10.25 -19.43 -18.83
N GLU A 440 8.93 -19.54 -18.65
CA GLU A 440 8.01 -19.85 -19.75
C GLU A 440 7.76 -18.66 -20.67
N LYS A 441 7.82 -17.43 -20.13
CA LYS A 441 7.50 -16.22 -20.89
C LYS A 441 8.73 -15.35 -21.22
N GLY A 442 9.92 -15.75 -20.77
CA GLY A 442 11.16 -15.00 -21.01
C GLY A 442 11.10 -13.59 -20.42
N LEU A 443 10.78 -13.48 -19.12
CA LEU A 443 10.64 -12.18 -18.47
C LEU A 443 12.00 -11.69 -17.96
N PHE A 444 12.39 -10.48 -18.32
CA PHE A 444 13.71 -9.91 -17.97
C PHE A 444 13.61 -8.68 -17.06
N SER A 445 12.41 -8.11 -16.86
CA SER A 445 12.20 -6.94 -16.04
C SER A 445 11.25 -7.20 -14.87
N LEU A 446 11.38 -6.40 -13.81
CA LEU A 446 10.44 -6.43 -12.69
C LEU A 446 9.01 -6.11 -13.15
N ASP A 447 8.84 -5.19 -14.11
CA ASP A 447 7.53 -4.79 -14.62
C ASP A 447 6.86 -5.93 -15.40
N ASP A 448 7.64 -6.73 -16.13
CA ASP A 448 7.12 -7.94 -16.77
C ASP A 448 6.67 -8.98 -15.74
N VAL A 449 7.45 -9.19 -14.68
CA VAL A 449 7.08 -10.08 -13.57
C VAL A 449 5.80 -9.58 -12.90
N ARG A 450 5.68 -8.27 -12.61
CA ARG A 450 4.47 -7.64 -12.08
C ARG A 450 3.27 -7.88 -13.00
N LYS A 451 3.42 -7.65 -14.29
CA LYS A 451 2.37 -7.81 -15.29
C LYS A 451 1.85 -9.25 -15.37
N HIS A 452 2.75 -10.23 -15.31
CA HIS A 452 2.39 -11.64 -15.53
C HIS A 452 2.07 -12.44 -14.27
N THR A 453 2.63 -12.07 -13.12
CA THR A 453 2.45 -12.81 -11.86
C THR A 453 1.63 -12.04 -10.84
N LYS A 454 1.50 -10.72 -11.01
CA LYS A 454 0.98 -9.76 -10.02
C LYS A 454 1.85 -9.62 -8.76
N ALA A 455 2.97 -10.35 -8.62
CA ALA A 455 3.91 -10.11 -7.53
C ALA A 455 4.45 -8.67 -7.60
N SER A 456 4.70 -8.03 -6.44
CA SER A 456 5.13 -6.62 -6.31
C SER A 456 4.11 -5.55 -6.78
N SER A 457 3.02 -5.92 -7.46
CA SER A 457 2.08 -4.96 -8.06
C SER A 457 1.11 -4.25 -7.10
N SER A 458 0.93 -4.73 -5.87
CA SER A 458 -0.08 -4.19 -4.92
C SER A 458 0.53 -3.41 -3.75
N CYS A 459 1.09 -4.06 -2.73
CA CYS A 459 1.69 -3.32 -1.61
C CYS A 459 3.18 -2.98 -1.80
N GLY A 460 3.83 -3.53 -2.83
CA GLY A 460 5.26 -3.31 -3.10
C GLY A 460 6.24 -3.96 -2.10
N SER A 461 5.79 -4.48 -0.97
CA SER A 461 6.67 -4.95 0.12
C SER A 461 7.57 -6.14 -0.24
N CYS A 462 7.25 -6.88 -1.29
CA CYS A 462 8.02 -8.01 -1.78
C CYS A 462 8.94 -7.66 -2.96
N THR A 463 9.02 -6.39 -3.37
CA THR A 463 9.73 -5.97 -4.59
C THR A 463 11.18 -6.44 -4.61
N GLY A 464 11.96 -6.14 -3.56
CA GLY A 464 13.36 -6.57 -3.50
C GLY A 464 13.54 -8.09 -3.54
N LEU A 465 12.61 -8.86 -2.97
CA LEU A 465 12.65 -10.31 -3.04
C LEU A 465 12.29 -10.83 -4.45
N VAL A 466 11.33 -10.19 -5.12
CA VAL A 466 11.00 -10.49 -6.52
C VAL A 466 12.19 -10.19 -7.44
N GLU A 467 12.89 -9.08 -7.21
CA GLU A 467 14.13 -8.73 -7.94
C GLU A 467 15.23 -9.77 -7.69
N GLN A 468 15.41 -10.24 -6.46
CA GLN A 468 16.35 -11.33 -6.16
C GLN A 468 15.97 -12.64 -6.85
N ILE A 469 14.68 -13.02 -6.87
CA ILE A 469 14.21 -14.23 -7.58
C ILE A 469 14.42 -14.08 -9.08
N LEU A 470 14.14 -12.89 -9.64
CA LEU A 470 14.37 -12.58 -11.05
C LEU A 470 15.87 -12.70 -11.38
N ALA A 471 16.72 -12.07 -10.57
CA ALA A 471 18.18 -12.19 -10.67
C ALA A 471 18.66 -13.65 -10.61
N SER A 472 18.18 -14.42 -9.64
CA SER A 472 18.59 -15.82 -9.47
C SER A 472 18.06 -16.74 -10.57
N THR A 473 16.89 -16.44 -11.14
CA THR A 473 16.25 -17.29 -12.15
C THR A 473 16.84 -17.07 -13.55
N VAL A 474 17.15 -15.81 -13.88
CA VAL A 474 17.66 -15.41 -15.19
C VAL A 474 19.21 -15.42 -15.22
N GLY A 475 19.86 -15.44 -14.06
CA GLY A 475 21.32 -15.43 -13.94
C GLY A 475 21.91 -14.07 -14.35
N GLY A 476 23.15 -14.06 -14.85
CA GLY A 476 23.84 -12.84 -15.29
C GLY A 476 23.22 -12.09 -16.48
N ALA A 477 22.07 -12.55 -16.99
CA ALA A 477 21.24 -11.84 -17.97
C ALA A 477 20.13 -10.97 -17.33
N TYR A 478 19.98 -11.02 -15.99
CA TYR A 478 19.27 -9.98 -15.26
C TYR A 478 20.21 -8.81 -15.05
N GLU A 479 20.05 -7.77 -15.84
CA GLU A 479 20.50 -6.44 -15.45
C GLU A 479 19.37 -5.83 -14.61
N PRO A 480 19.59 -5.57 -13.31
CA PRO A 480 18.74 -4.62 -12.59
C PRO A 480 18.60 -3.38 -13.48
N ALA A 481 17.48 -2.66 -13.43
CA ALA A 481 17.40 -1.36 -14.10
C ALA A 481 18.47 -0.45 -13.48
N ASP A 482 19.67 -0.49 -14.04
CA ASP A 482 20.82 0.12 -13.44
C ASP A 482 20.64 1.61 -13.71
N SER A 483 20.48 2.37 -12.63
CA SER A 483 20.52 3.83 -12.67
C SER A 483 21.81 4.37 -13.34
N ASN A 484 22.78 3.49 -13.59
CA ASN A 484 24.02 3.72 -14.30
C ASN A 484 23.94 3.61 -15.83
N ASP A 485 22.79 3.30 -16.46
CA ASP A 485 22.67 3.34 -17.94
C ASP A 485 21.61 4.32 -18.45
N LYS A 486 20.76 4.85 -17.57
CA LYS A 486 19.89 5.96 -17.94
C LYS A 486 20.68 7.27 -17.93
N ALA A 487 20.53 8.04 -19.00
CA ALA A 487 21.02 9.40 -19.09
C ALA A 487 20.56 10.23 -17.88
N VAL A 488 21.45 11.07 -17.33
CA VAL A 488 21.16 11.90 -16.14
C VAL A 488 19.88 12.73 -16.33
N CYS A 489 19.67 13.26 -17.54
CA CYS A 489 18.45 13.90 -18.00
C CYS A 489 18.56 14.13 -19.52
N ALA A 490 17.56 14.77 -20.14
CA ALA A 490 17.57 15.09 -21.58
C ALA A 490 18.74 15.99 -22.04
N CYS A 491 19.48 16.60 -21.12
CA CYS A 491 20.63 17.45 -21.43
C CYS A 491 21.91 16.68 -21.77
N THR A 492 21.93 15.35 -21.61
CA THR A 492 23.08 14.51 -21.92
C THR A 492 22.62 13.12 -22.36
N ASP A 493 23.46 12.38 -23.07
CA ASP A 493 23.26 10.94 -23.29
C ASP A 493 24.05 10.11 -22.27
N ARG A 494 24.80 10.77 -21.38
CA ARG A 494 25.65 10.14 -20.38
C ARG A 494 24.86 9.75 -19.14
N SER A 495 25.17 8.57 -18.62
CA SER A 495 24.57 8.08 -17.39
C SER A 495 25.19 8.68 -16.13
N HIS A 496 24.52 8.50 -14.98
CA HIS A 496 25.08 8.88 -13.68
C HIS A 496 26.42 8.18 -13.38
N GLY A 497 26.62 6.95 -13.88
CA GLY A 497 27.86 6.21 -13.71
C GLY A 497 29.00 6.82 -14.52
N GLU A 498 28.76 7.06 -15.81
CA GLU A 498 29.75 7.65 -16.73
C GLU A 498 30.19 9.05 -16.26
N VAL A 499 29.24 9.86 -15.81
CA VAL A 499 29.52 11.24 -15.33
C VAL A 499 30.38 11.22 -14.07
N ARG A 500 30.05 10.37 -13.09
CA ARG A 500 30.84 10.24 -11.85
C ARG A 500 32.24 9.71 -12.13
N LYS A 501 32.36 8.77 -13.06
CA LYS A 501 33.65 8.23 -13.51
C LYS A 501 34.52 9.33 -14.13
N ALA A 502 33.97 10.10 -15.06
CA ALA A 502 34.69 11.19 -15.71
C ALA A 502 35.13 12.30 -14.73
N ILE A 503 34.27 12.67 -13.76
CA ILE A 503 34.61 13.65 -12.72
C ILE A 503 35.83 13.21 -11.90
N ARG A 504 35.95 11.91 -11.60
CA ARG A 504 37.10 11.35 -10.87
C ARG A 504 38.34 11.22 -11.74
N GLU A 505 38.20 10.67 -12.95
CA GLU A 505 39.34 10.39 -13.84
C GLU A 505 39.99 11.67 -14.38
N HIS A 506 39.19 12.70 -14.64
CA HIS A 506 39.66 13.96 -15.22
C HIS A 506 39.72 15.13 -14.23
N LYS A 507 39.54 14.85 -12.94
CA LYS A 507 39.59 15.83 -11.85
C LYS A 507 38.77 17.10 -12.15
N LEU A 508 37.48 16.91 -12.43
CA LEU A 508 36.56 18.00 -12.72
C LEU A 508 36.07 18.60 -11.38
N LEU A 509 36.28 19.90 -11.19
CA LEU A 509 36.09 20.58 -9.90
C LEU A 509 34.85 21.50 -9.86
N SER A 510 34.16 21.73 -10.97
CA SER A 510 32.95 22.57 -10.99
C SER A 510 31.88 22.02 -11.93
N VAL A 511 30.63 22.47 -11.74
CA VAL A 511 29.51 22.13 -12.63
C VAL A 511 29.81 22.52 -14.08
N GLN A 512 30.38 23.71 -14.30
CA GLN A 512 30.72 24.17 -15.65
C GLN A 512 31.79 23.30 -16.29
N GLN A 513 32.84 22.92 -15.54
CA GLN A 513 33.87 22.01 -16.05
C GLN A 513 33.29 20.65 -16.42
N ALA A 514 32.33 20.13 -15.65
CA ALA A 514 31.66 18.87 -15.98
C ALA A 514 30.76 18.98 -17.21
N ILE A 515 30.03 20.09 -17.37
CA ILE A 515 29.19 20.38 -18.54
C ILE A 515 30.04 20.50 -19.81
N ASP A 516 31.12 21.28 -19.75
CA ASP A 516 31.99 21.54 -20.91
C ASP A 516 32.78 20.29 -21.30
N PHE A 517 33.29 19.52 -20.32
CA PHE A 517 34.08 18.32 -20.59
C PHE A 517 33.25 17.16 -21.15
N LEU A 518 31.99 17.06 -20.74
CA LEU A 518 31.09 15.97 -21.13
C LEU A 518 30.13 16.33 -22.28
N ASP A 519 30.38 17.47 -22.96
CA ASP A 519 29.60 17.94 -24.10
C ASP A 519 28.09 17.99 -23.85
N TRP A 520 27.69 18.60 -22.73
CA TRP A 520 26.26 18.73 -22.38
C TRP A 520 25.48 19.48 -23.49
N LYS A 521 24.33 18.93 -23.90
CA LYS A 521 23.48 19.50 -24.97
C LYS A 521 22.93 20.89 -24.64
N THR A 522 22.83 21.22 -23.35
CA THR A 522 22.41 22.54 -22.85
C THR A 522 23.56 23.19 -22.10
N PRO A 523 24.05 24.37 -22.53
CA PRO A 523 25.23 25.03 -21.94
C PRO A 523 25.13 25.35 -20.44
N ASN A 524 23.91 25.51 -19.93
CA ASN A 524 23.66 25.82 -18.52
C ASN A 524 23.08 24.65 -17.73
N GLY A 525 22.91 23.47 -18.33
CA GLY A 525 22.16 22.36 -17.72
C GLY A 525 20.69 22.70 -17.41
N CYS A 526 19.98 21.78 -16.75
CA CYS A 526 18.61 21.95 -16.28
C CYS A 526 18.50 21.71 -14.77
N ALA A 527 17.29 21.88 -14.24
CA ALA A 527 16.98 21.65 -12.82
C ALA A 527 17.30 20.21 -12.34
N SER A 528 17.38 19.23 -13.25
CA SER A 528 17.73 17.85 -12.90
C SER A 528 19.23 17.61 -12.84
N CYS A 529 20.01 18.08 -13.83
CA CYS A 529 21.44 17.74 -13.90
C CYS A 529 22.34 18.69 -13.10
N ARG A 530 21.97 19.97 -12.92
CA ARG A 530 22.80 20.92 -12.18
C ARG A 530 23.04 20.51 -10.73
N PRO A 531 22.00 20.18 -9.92
CA PRO A 531 22.21 19.72 -8.55
C PRO A 531 23.03 18.42 -8.50
N ALA A 532 22.79 17.50 -9.43
CA ALA A 532 23.51 16.24 -9.52
C ALA A 532 25.00 16.45 -9.81
N LEU A 533 25.35 17.28 -10.80
CA LEU A 533 26.73 17.61 -11.12
C LEU A 533 27.43 18.32 -9.95
N ASN A 534 26.75 19.27 -9.30
CA ASN A 534 27.31 19.98 -8.15
C ASN A 534 27.62 19.00 -7.01
N TYR A 535 26.67 18.12 -6.69
CA TYR A 535 26.86 17.07 -5.70
C TYR A 535 27.99 16.10 -6.09
N TYR A 536 28.12 15.70 -7.35
CA TYR A 536 29.19 14.78 -7.79
C TYR A 536 30.57 15.39 -7.69
N CYS A 537 30.73 16.66 -8.05
CA CYS A 537 32.00 17.37 -7.88
C CYS A 537 32.34 17.50 -6.39
N ILE A 538 31.41 17.98 -5.55
CA ILE A 538 31.64 18.18 -4.10
C ILE A 538 31.90 16.85 -3.39
N SER A 539 31.12 15.81 -3.67
CA SER A 539 31.31 14.51 -3.02
C SER A 539 32.58 13.79 -3.46
N SER A 540 33.04 14.02 -4.70
CA SER A 540 34.31 13.46 -5.19
C SER A 540 35.52 14.26 -4.70
N TRP A 541 35.37 15.58 -4.52
CA TRP A 541 36.45 16.51 -4.17
C TRP A 541 36.02 17.53 -3.08
N PRO A 542 35.71 17.09 -1.84
CA PRO A 542 35.03 17.89 -0.81
C PRO A 542 35.79 19.12 -0.29
N HIS A 543 37.05 19.31 -0.68
CA HIS A 543 37.87 20.47 -0.33
C HIS A 543 38.42 21.24 -1.53
N GLU A 544 38.19 20.75 -2.75
CA GLU A 544 38.74 21.31 -3.99
C GLU A 544 37.64 21.70 -4.99
N ALA A 545 36.48 21.06 -4.92
CA ALA A 545 35.36 21.40 -5.79
C ALA A 545 34.76 22.77 -5.44
N VAL A 546 34.39 23.52 -6.47
CA VAL A 546 33.72 24.81 -6.38
C VAL A 546 32.22 24.57 -6.33
N ASP A 547 31.61 24.85 -5.18
CA ASP A 547 30.15 24.83 -5.03
C ASP A 547 29.51 25.89 -5.94
N ASP A 548 28.41 25.51 -6.57
CA ASP A 548 27.64 26.37 -7.45
C ASP A 548 26.27 26.71 -6.83
N PRO A 549 26.09 27.93 -6.28
CA PRO A 549 24.83 28.35 -5.68
C PRO A 549 23.62 28.25 -6.62
N GLN A 550 23.82 28.38 -7.94
CA GLN A 550 22.72 28.27 -8.91
C GLN A 550 22.18 26.83 -9.02
N SER A 551 22.96 25.84 -8.56
CA SER A 551 22.55 24.44 -8.51
C SER A 551 21.67 24.10 -7.30
N ARG A 552 21.43 25.06 -6.40
CA ARG A 552 20.46 24.94 -5.30
C ARG A 552 19.04 25.26 -5.76
N PHE A 553 18.03 24.67 -5.11
CA PHE A 553 16.63 25.01 -5.39
C PHE A 553 16.37 26.50 -5.08
N ILE A 554 15.37 27.11 -5.72
CA ILE A 554 15.07 28.55 -5.57
C ILE A 554 14.95 28.99 -4.10
N ASN A 555 14.50 28.08 -3.22
CA ASN A 555 14.31 28.33 -1.79
C ASN A 555 15.61 28.16 -0.96
N GLU A 556 16.70 27.73 -1.58
CA GLU A 556 18.02 27.44 -0.98
C GLU A 556 19.15 28.30 -1.59
N ARG A 557 18.81 29.18 -2.54
CA ARG A 557 19.72 30.11 -3.22
C ARG A 557 20.05 31.33 -2.40
#